data_AF-A0A3M4T0G5-F1
#
_entry.id   AF-A0A3M4T0G5-F1
#
_cell.length_a   1.000
_cell.length_b   1.000
_cell.length_c   1.000
_cell.angle_alpha   90.00
_cell.angle_beta   90.00
_cell.angle_gamma   90.00
#
_symmetry.space_group_name_H-M   'P 1'
#
loop_
_entity.id
_entity.type
_entity.pdbx_description
1 polymer ?
#
loop_
_entity_poly.entity_id
_entity_poly.type
_entity_poly.pdbx_seq_one_letter_code
_entity_poly.pdbx_strand_id
1 'polypeptide(L)'
;MRSRPADVASAPPAYKPRPLKNLFTANGCWAGLLEAGGLRQIEVESISKMLACGTSILGVKHYTCGNEHCPHVKYLCNTCHCRACPCCGKKATDQWIAVQNNRLPD
;
A
#
# COMPACT_ATOMS: atom_id res chain seq x y z
N MET A 1 -42.69 -16.70 -26.74
CA MET A 1 -41.37 -17.14 -26.22
C MET A 1 -40.36 -16.04 -26.52
N ARG A 2 -40.09 -15.13 -25.57
CA ARG A 2 -39.07 -14.08 -25.73
C ARG A 2 -37.84 -14.53 -24.95
N SER A 3 -36.79 -14.90 -25.67
CA SER A 3 -35.51 -15.33 -25.11
C SER A 3 -34.86 -14.16 -24.36
N ARG A 4 -34.49 -14.37 -23.09
CA ARG A 4 -33.70 -13.41 -22.29
C ARG A 4 -32.32 -13.22 -22.95
N PRO A 5 -31.78 -12.00 -23.02
CA PRO A 5 -30.38 -11.83 -23.40
C PRO A 5 -29.49 -12.43 -22.30
N ALA A 6 -28.44 -13.13 -22.73
CA ALA A 6 -27.45 -13.74 -21.86
C ALA A 6 -26.83 -12.69 -20.94
N ASP A 7 -26.76 -13.00 -19.65
CA ASP A 7 -25.93 -12.30 -18.67
C ASP A 7 -24.50 -12.24 -19.21
N VAL A 8 -24.08 -11.06 -19.66
CA VAL A 8 -22.67 -10.76 -19.92
C VAL A 8 -21.98 -10.83 -18.57
N ALA A 9 -21.38 -11.98 -18.28
CA ALA A 9 -20.45 -12.16 -17.19
C ALA A 9 -19.37 -11.07 -17.34
N SER A 10 -19.49 -10.04 -16.51
CA SER A 10 -18.54 -8.95 -16.46
C SER A 10 -17.17 -9.54 -16.12
N ALA A 11 -16.15 -9.17 -16.89
CA ALA A 11 -14.79 -9.61 -16.65
C ALA A 11 -14.40 -9.39 -15.17
N PRO A 12 -13.63 -10.31 -14.56
CA PRO A 12 -13.19 -10.13 -13.19
C PRO A 12 -12.47 -8.77 -13.06
N PRO A 13 -12.74 -7.99 -11.99
CA PRO A 13 -12.16 -6.66 -11.86
C PRO A 13 -10.64 -6.76 -11.91
N ALA A 14 -10.02 -5.90 -12.73
CA ALA A 14 -8.58 -5.82 -12.86
C ALA A 14 -7.91 -5.70 -11.49
N TYR A 15 -6.80 -6.42 -11.28
CA TYR A 15 -6.03 -6.40 -10.04
C TYR A 15 -5.72 -4.96 -9.63
N LYS A 16 -6.24 -4.54 -8.48
CA LYS A 16 -5.99 -3.20 -7.93
C LYS A 16 -4.79 -3.26 -6.99
N PRO A 17 -3.67 -2.57 -7.29
CA PRO A 17 -2.56 -2.50 -6.36
C PRO A 17 -3.01 -1.85 -5.04
N ARG A 18 -2.59 -2.42 -3.91
CA ARG A 18 -2.89 -2.01 -2.52
C ARG A 18 -4.36 -2.19 -2.08
N PRO A 19 -4.90 -3.41 -2.11
CA PRO A 19 -6.28 -3.69 -1.70
C PRO A 19 -6.57 -3.23 -0.25
N LEU A 20 -5.61 -3.38 0.66
CA LEU A 20 -5.80 -2.96 2.06
C LEU A 20 -5.93 -1.45 2.22
N LYS A 21 -5.07 -0.64 1.59
CA LYS A 21 -5.13 0.81 1.74
C LYS A 21 -6.48 1.34 1.29
N ASN A 22 -6.96 0.84 0.15
CA ASN A 22 -8.26 1.22 -0.40
C ASN A 22 -9.42 0.83 0.53
N LEU A 23 -9.36 -0.35 1.15
CA LEU A 23 -10.40 -0.82 2.08
C LEU A 23 -10.55 0.12 3.28
N PHE A 24 -9.44 0.55 3.87
CA PHE A 24 -9.47 1.45 5.03
C PHE A 24 -9.76 2.92 4.67
N THR A 25 -9.48 3.35 3.44
CA THR A 25 -9.81 4.72 3.00
C THR A 25 -11.20 4.86 2.39
N ALA A 26 -11.81 3.77 1.92
CA ALA A 26 -13.12 3.81 1.30
C ALA A 26 -14.20 4.27 2.30
N ASN A 27 -15.06 5.20 1.88
CA ASN A 27 -16.20 5.70 2.65
C ASN A 27 -15.86 6.15 4.09
N GLY A 28 -14.63 6.59 4.35
CA GLY A 28 -14.18 6.97 5.70
C GLY A 28 -14.14 5.81 6.69
N CYS A 29 -14.09 4.55 6.23
CA CYS A 29 -14.17 3.35 7.05
C CYS A 29 -13.19 3.36 8.24
N TRP A 30 -11.95 3.80 8.02
CA TRP A 30 -10.97 3.90 9.11
C TRP A 30 -11.37 4.90 10.20
N ALA A 31 -11.92 6.05 9.83
CA ALA A 31 -12.39 7.03 10.81
C ALA A 31 -13.55 6.47 11.64
N GLY A 32 -14.52 5.81 10.99
CA GLY A 32 -15.63 5.16 11.69
C GLY A 32 -15.18 4.05 12.65
N LEU A 33 -14.15 3.27 12.28
CA LEU A 33 -13.54 2.28 13.16
C LEU A 33 -12.84 2.90 14.38
N LEU A 34 -12.18 4.04 14.20
CA LEU A 34 -11.57 4.77 15.32
C LEU A 34 -12.61 5.32 16.29
N GLU A 35 -13.73 5.83 15.78
CA GLU A 35 -14.85 6.34 16.57
C GLU A 35 -15.58 5.23 17.34
N ALA A 36 -15.82 4.08 16.69
CA ALA A 36 -16.44 2.92 17.34
C ALA A 36 -15.60 2.35 18.49
N GLY A 37 -14.28 2.54 18.45
CA GLY A 37 -13.35 2.08 19.48
C GLY A 37 -13.15 0.56 19.49
N GLY A 38 -12.63 0.04 20.60
CA GLY A 38 -12.38 -1.40 20.80
C GLY A 38 -11.11 -1.95 20.13
N LEU A 39 -10.38 -1.12 19.38
CA LEU A 39 -9.10 -1.48 18.79
C LEU A 39 -7.96 -1.36 19.79
N ARG A 40 -7.01 -2.29 19.73
CA ARG A 40 -5.76 -2.20 20.49
C ARG A 40 -4.88 -1.10 19.91
N GLN A 41 -4.07 -0.48 20.76
CA GLN A 41 -3.14 0.57 20.34
C GLN A 41 -2.24 0.15 19.17
N ILE A 42 -1.76 -1.11 19.18
CA ILE A 42 -0.92 -1.64 18.10
C ILE A 42 -1.65 -1.73 16.75
N GLU A 43 -2.95 -1.96 16.75
CA GLU A 43 -3.77 -2.02 15.53
C GLU A 43 -3.93 -0.62 14.95
N VAL A 44 -4.26 0.35 15.81
CA VAL A 44 -4.35 1.77 15.46
C VAL A 44 -3.02 2.28 14.89
N GLU A 45 -1.91 2.00 15.56
CA GLU A 45 -0.58 2.40 15.12
C GLU A 45 -0.20 1.76 13.77
N SER A 46 -0.42 0.46 13.63
CA SER A 46 -0.05 -0.30 12.43
C SER A 46 -0.85 0.15 11.20
N ILE A 47 -2.16 0.34 11.35
CA ILE A 47 -3.03 0.78 10.26
C ILE A 47 -2.72 2.25 9.90
N SER A 48 -2.53 3.12 10.89
CA SER A 48 -2.19 4.53 10.65
C SER A 48 -0.86 4.66 9.90
N LYS A 49 0.18 3.92 10.31
CA LYS A 49 1.46 3.84 9.59
C LYS A 49 1.29 3.32 8.17
N MET A 50 0.48 2.28 7.98
CA MET A 50 0.20 1.69 6.66
C MET A 50 -0.53 2.67 5.72
N LEU A 51 -1.48 3.45 6.24
CA LEU A 51 -2.20 4.49 5.49
C LEU A 51 -1.29 5.67 5.12
N ALA A 52 -0.42 6.10 6.02
CA ALA A 52 0.57 7.16 5.76
C ALA A 52 1.71 6.71 4.82
N CYS A 53 1.90 5.41 4.63
CA CYS A 53 3.00 4.90 3.83
C CYS A 53 2.93 5.37 2.37
N GLY A 54 4.05 5.91 1.87
CA GLY A 54 4.17 6.37 0.49
C GLY A 54 3.37 7.64 0.18
N THR A 55 2.98 8.41 1.21
CA THR A 55 2.44 9.75 1.07
C THR A 55 3.43 10.78 1.61
N SER A 56 3.17 12.06 1.36
CA SER A 56 3.98 13.15 1.87
C SER A 56 3.95 13.32 3.39
N ILE A 57 3.02 12.64 4.08
CA ILE A 57 2.86 12.69 5.55
C ILE A 57 4.14 12.25 6.26
N LEU A 58 4.86 11.27 5.69
CA LEU A 58 6.10 10.74 6.27
C LEU A 58 7.37 11.47 5.78
N GLY A 59 7.19 12.58 5.06
CA GLY A 59 8.25 13.32 4.40
C GLY A 59 8.51 12.86 2.96
N VAL A 60 9.13 13.75 2.20
CA VAL A 60 9.39 13.59 0.77
C VAL A 60 10.83 13.99 0.47
N LYS A 61 11.49 13.19 -0.37
CA LYS A 61 12.77 13.56 -0.99
C LYS A 61 12.50 14.15 -2.37
N HIS A 62 12.99 15.35 -2.60
CA HIS A 62 12.91 16.04 -3.89
C HIS A 62 14.21 15.84 -4.65
N TYR A 63 14.12 15.31 -5.87
CA TYR A 63 15.24 15.12 -6.77
C TYR A 63 15.04 15.95 -8.02
N THR A 64 16.04 16.75 -8.36
CA THR A 64 16.11 17.51 -9.60
C THR A 64 17.16 16.89 -10.52
N CYS A 65 17.00 17.08 -11.83
CA CYS A 65 18.07 16.76 -12.77
C CYS A 65 19.27 17.68 -12.53
N GLY A 66 20.49 17.17 -12.69
CA GLY A 66 21.71 17.99 -12.60
C GLY A 66 21.94 18.91 -13.80
N ASN A 67 21.17 18.76 -14.88
CA ASN A 67 21.18 19.70 -16.01
C ASN A 67 20.26 20.87 -15.71
N GLU A 68 20.82 22.09 -15.68
CA GLU A 68 20.11 23.35 -15.36
C GLU A 68 18.93 23.66 -16.30
N HIS A 69 18.96 23.14 -17.53
CA HIS A 69 17.90 23.34 -18.52
C HIS A 69 16.83 22.23 -18.51
N CYS A 70 16.98 21.23 -17.64
CA CYS A 70 16.08 20.09 -17.59
C CYS A 70 15.02 20.30 -16.49
N PRO A 71 13.73 20.46 -16.84
CA PRO A 71 12.67 20.72 -15.87
C PRO A 71 12.24 19.47 -15.08
N HIS A 72 12.90 18.32 -15.28
CA HIS A 72 12.50 17.07 -14.65
C HIS A 72 12.73 17.10 -13.14
N VAL A 73 11.66 16.84 -12.41
CA VAL A 73 11.64 16.67 -10.96
C VAL A 73 11.02 15.33 -10.58
N LYS A 74 11.53 14.72 -9.52
CA LYS A 74 10.99 13.49 -8.96
C LYS A 74 10.81 13.64 -7.46
N TYR A 75 9.60 13.38 -7.00
CA TYR A 75 9.27 13.33 -5.58
C TYR A 75 9.19 11.88 -5.13
N LEU A 76 9.97 11.53 -4.12
CA LEU A 76 9.95 10.21 -3.51
C LEU A 76 9.44 10.33 -2.08
N CYS A 77 8.23 9.83 -1.84
CA CYS A 77 7.65 9.78 -0.49
C CYS A 77 8.31 8.68 0.34
N ASN A 78 8.56 8.99 1.61
CA ASN A 78 9.12 8.02 2.55
C ASN A 78 8.14 6.87 2.86
N THR A 79 8.70 5.77 3.35
CA THR A 79 7.96 4.56 3.71
C THR A 79 7.77 4.45 5.22
N CYS A 80 6.72 3.75 5.66
CA CYS A 80 6.41 3.64 7.08
C CYS A 80 7.25 2.62 7.86
N HIS A 81 7.96 1.72 7.17
CA HIS A 81 8.73 0.61 7.75
C HIS A 81 7.93 -0.34 8.67
N CYS A 82 6.60 -0.25 8.67
CA CYS A 82 5.74 -1.12 9.46
C CYS A 82 5.62 -2.51 8.81
N ARG A 83 5.72 -3.57 9.64
CA ARG A 83 5.56 -4.96 9.20
C ARG A 83 4.15 -5.28 8.69
N ALA A 84 3.13 -4.62 9.23
CA ALA A 84 1.73 -4.80 8.78
C ALA A 84 1.43 -4.09 7.46
N CYS A 85 2.32 -3.21 6.98
CA CYS A 85 2.13 -2.55 5.70
C CYS A 85 2.35 -3.56 4.56
N PRO A 86 1.41 -3.70 3.61
CA PRO A 86 1.55 -4.66 2.51
C PRO A 86 2.71 -4.31 1.57
N CYS A 87 3.22 -3.08 1.59
CA CYS A 87 4.40 -2.69 0.84
C CYS A 87 5.69 -2.93 1.64
N CYS A 88 5.79 -2.35 2.84
CA CYS A 88 7.02 -2.42 3.64
C CYS A 88 7.27 -3.81 4.22
N GLY A 89 6.23 -4.44 4.78
CA GLY A 89 6.29 -5.78 5.35
C GLY A 89 6.67 -6.81 4.30
N LYS A 90 6.02 -6.78 3.13
CA LYS A 90 6.36 -7.68 2.01
C LYS A 90 7.82 -7.50 1.58
N LYS A 91 8.27 -6.26 1.38
CA LYS A 91 9.68 -5.98 1.03
C LYS A 91 10.65 -6.54 2.08
N ALA A 92 10.37 -6.34 3.36
CA ALA A 92 11.21 -6.85 4.44
C ALA A 92 11.24 -8.39 4.46
N THR A 93 10.10 -9.05 4.26
CA THR A 93 10.01 -10.51 4.14
C THR A 93 10.80 -11.01 2.93
N ASP A 94 10.67 -10.37 1.76
CA ASP A 94 11.39 -10.78 0.56
C ASP A 94 12.90 -10.65 0.72
N GLN A 95 13.35 -9.56 1.35
CA GLN A 95 14.75 -9.36 1.69
C GLN A 95 15.24 -10.44 2.66
N TRP A 96 14.44 -10.79 3.67
CA TRP A 96 14.79 -11.87 4.60
C TRP A 96 14.89 -13.23 3.90
N ILE A 97 13.94 -13.56 3.00
CA ILE A 97 13.96 -14.79 2.21
C ILE A 97 15.23 -14.87 1.36
N ALA A 98 15.59 -13.78 0.67
CA ALA A 98 16.81 -13.75 -0.13
C ALA A 98 18.06 -14.02 0.72
N VAL A 99 18.13 -13.49 1.95
CA VAL A 99 19.23 -13.79 2.87
C VAL A 99 19.21 -15.25 3.31
N GLN A 100 18.04 -15.84 3.56
CA GLN A 100 17.96 -17.25 3.98
C GLN A 100 18.37 -18.20 2.86
N ASN A 101 17.95 -17.94 1.62
CA ASN A 101 18.32 -18.78 0.48
C ASN A 101 19.84 -18.85 0.27
N ASN A 102 20.58 -17.79 0.59
CA ASN A 102 22.04 -17.78 0.50
C ASN A 102 22.74 -18.56 1.64
N ARG A 103 22.00 -18.99 2.66
CA ARG A 103 22.53 -19.73 3.82
C ARG A 103 22.23 -21.21 3.77
N LEU A 104 21.17 -21.59 3.07
CA LEU A 104 20.77 -22.99 2.94
C LEU A 104 21.72 -23.68 1.96
N PRO A 105 22.18 -24.91 2.26
CA PRO A 105 22.87 -25.72 1.26
C PRO A 105 21.92 -26.04 0.11
N ASP A 106 22.50 -26.26 -1.08
CA ASP A 106 21.78 -26.70 -2.28
C ASP A 106 21.03 -28.03 -2.06
#